data_AF-A0A0F9CJ09-F1
#
_entry.id   AF-A0A0F9CJ09-F1
#
_cell.length_a   1.000
_cell.length_b   1.000
_cell.length_c   1.000
_cell.angle_alpha   90.00
_cell.angle_beta   90.00
_cell.angle_gamma   90.00
#
_symmetry.space_group_name_H-M   'P 1'
#
loop_
_entity.id
_entity.type
_entity.pdbx_description
1 polymer ?
#
loop_
_entity_poly.entity_id
_entity_poly.type
_entity_poly.pdbx_seq_one_letter_code
_entity_poly.pdbx_strand_id
1 'polypeptide(L)'
;FKAHDARTVFAYDRSADAFLLADPKGNKLAAFDLSTNTWRLVTPDGPGMPKPPYCVGKGYYDPAHNVLVVQSAYTPRMWVYRHKKLIP
;
A
#
# COMPACT_ATOMS: atom_id res chain seq x y z
N PHE A 1 -11.17 -8.10 -3.02
CA PHE A 1 -9.81 -8.07 -2.45
C PHE A 1 -9.61 -9.34 -1.61
N LYS A 2 -8.39 -9.87 -1.42
CA LYS A 2 -8.14 -10.97 -0.45
C LYS A 2 -7.28 -10.44 0.70
N ALA A 3 -7.91 -9.76 1.66
CA ALA A 3 -7.24 -9.24 2.85
C ALA A 3 -6.77 -10.40 3.74
N HIS A 4 -5.55 -10.32 4.26
CA HIS A 4 -4.98 -11.37 5.11
C HIS A 4 -3.86 -10.78 5.99
N ASP A 5 -3.98 -10.93 7.29
CA ASP A 5 -3.03 -10.45 8.31
C ASP A 5 -1.56 -10.75 7.98
N ALA A 6 -1.24 -11.96 7.50
CA ALA A 6 0.13 -12.39 7.20
C ALA A 6 0.62 -12.06 5.78
N ARG A 7 -0.24 -11.55 4.88
CA ARG A 7 0.11 -11.39 3.45
C ARG A 7 -0.16 -10.01 2.87
N THR A 8 -1.06 -9.25 3.49
CA THR A 8 -1.37 -7.88 3.08
C THR A 8 -0.72 -6.89 4.03
N VAL A 9 -0.32 -5.74 3.50
CA VAL A 9 0.17 -4.61 4.29
C VAL A 9 -0.99 -3.66 4.53
N PHE A 10 -1.27 -3.35 5.78
CA PHE A 10 -2.29 -2.38 6.18
C PHE A 10 -1.64 -1.25 6.96
N ALA A 11 -1.74 -0.02 6.46
CA ALA A 11 -1.10 1.14 7.06
C ALA A 11 -1.97 2.39 6.93
N TYR A 12 -1.87 3.27 7.92
CA TYR A 12 -2.56 4.57 7.90
C TYR A 12 -1.69 5.61 7.20
N ASP A 13 -2.22 6.23 6.15
CA ASP A 13 -1.67 7.40 5.48
C ASP A 13 -2.27 8.66 6.11
N ARG A 14 -1.51 9.24 7.05
CA ARG A 14 -1.92 10.46 7.77
C ARG A 14 -2.08 11.69 6.87
N SER A 15 -1.46 11.69 5.69
CA SER A 15 -1.54 12.84 4.77
C SER A 15 -2.84 12.83 3.97
N ALA A 16 -3.44 11.66 3.82
CA ALA A 16 -4.70 11.46 3.09
C ALA A 16 -5.90 11.18 4.00
N ASP A 17 -5.68 11.06 5.31
CA ASP A 17 -6.63 10.54 6.30
C ASP A 17 -7.33 9.25 5.84
N ALA A 18 -6.51 8.29 5.39
CA ALA A 18 -6.98 7.06 4.79
C ALA A 18 -6.14 5.87 5.22
N PHE A 19 -6.75 4.69 5.31
CA PHE A 19 -5.99 3.45 5.43
C PHE A 19 -5.71 2.87 4.04
N LEU A 20 -4.48 2.41 3.83
CA LEU A 20 -4.06 1.72 2.62
C LEU A 20 -3.92 0.23 2.90
N LEU A 21 -4.50 -0.59 2.03
CA LEU A 21 -4.39 -2.05 2.06
C LEU A 21 -3.72 -2.51 0.77
N ALA A 22 -2.47 -2.96 0.87
CA ALA A 22 -1.71 -3.51 -0.25
C ALA A 22 -1.71 -5.03 -0.22
N ASP A 23 -1.97 -5.65 -1.37
CA ASP A 23 -1.87 -7.08 -1.64
C ASP A 23 -0.76 -7.31 -2.69
N PRO A 24 0.49 -7.58 -2.26
CA PRO A 24 1.60 -7.83 -3.18
C PRO A 24 1.44 -9.09 -4.02
N LYS A 25 0.68 -10.09 -3.54
CA LYS A 25 0.40 -11.31 -4.30
C LYS A 25 -0.50 -11.02 -5.50
N GLY A 26 -1.58 -10.29 -5.24
CA GLY A 26 -2.57 -9.90 -6.23
C GLY A 26 -2.15 -8.69 -7.06
N ASN A 27 -1.07 -8.00 -6.67
CA ASN A 27 -0.68 -6.69 -7.19
C ASN A 27 -1.86 -5.70 -7.15
N LYS A 28 -2.52 -5.61 -5.99
CA LYS A 28 -3.72 -4.76 -5.78
C LYS A 28 -3.50 -3.80 -4.62
N LEU A 29 -4.08 -2.62 -4.75
CA LEU A 29 -4.14 -1.62 -3.69
C LEU A 29 -5.59 -1.18 -3.49
N ALA A 30 -5.98 -1.01 -2.24
CA ALA A 30 -7.24 -0.37 -1.88
C ALA A 30 -6.97 0.72 -0.84
N ALA A 31 -7.83 1.74 -0.84
CA ALA A 31 -7.84 2.78 0.18
C ALA A 31 -9.20 2.78 0.87
N PHE A 32 -9.19 2.93 2.19
CA PHE A 32 -10.36 3.19 3.02
C PHE A 32 -10.32 4.64 3.45
N ASP A 33 -11.31 5.40 3.01
CA ASP A 33 -11.45 6.81 3.33
C ASP A 33 -12.28 6.95 4.63
N LEU A 34 -11.69 7.58 5.64
CA LEU A 34 -12.33 7.71 6.96
C LEU A 34 -13.50 8.69 6.97
N SER A 35 -13.48 9.70 6.09
CA SER A 35 -14.54 10.70 6.02
C SER A 35 -15.83 10.14 5.42
N THR A 36 -15.70 9.22 4.46
CA THR A 36 -16.85 8.60 3.79
C THR A 36 -17.16 7.20 4.32
N ASN A 37 -16.28 6.61 5.14
CA ASN A 37 -16.39 5.24 5.62
C ASN A 37 -16.51 4.22 4.47
N THR A 38 -15.75 4.42 3.38
CA THR A 38 -15.84 3.59 2.17
C THR A 38 -14.49 3.07 1.72
N TRP A 39 -14.52 1.87 1.13
CA TRP A 39 -13.39 1.28 0.43
C TRP A 39 -13.44 1.59 -1.06
N ARG A 40 -12.29 1.91 -1.65
CA ARG A 40 -12.12 1.98 -3.10
C ARG A 40 -10.86 1.26 -3.56
N LEU A 41 -10.95 0.62 -4.73
CA LEU A 41 -9.76 0.13 -5.40
C LEU A 41 -8.94 1.31 -5.92
N VAL A 42 -7.63 1.17 -5.84
CA VAL A 42 -6.68 2.18 -6.29
C VAL A 42 -5.78 1.54 -7.33
N THR A 43 -5.66 2.20 -8.49
CA THR A 43 -4.70 1.84 -9.52
C THR A 43 -3.50 2.77 -9.35
N PRO A 44 -2.35 2.26 -8.89
CA PRO A 44 -1.14 3.07 -8.81
C PRO A 44 -0.64 3.47 -10.19
N ASP A 45 -0.14 4.69 -10.31
CA ASP A 45 0.65 5.08 -11.48
C ASP A 45 2.03 4.40 -11.45
N GLY A 46 2.53 4.03 -12.63
CA GLY A 46 3.85 3.41 -12.79
C GLY A 46 3.88 1.89 -12.53
N PRO A 47 5.08 1.32 -12.30
CA PRO A 47 5.23 -0.11 -12.07
C PRO A 47 4.47 -0.58 -10.83
N GLY A 48 3.77 -1.71 -10.95
CA GLY A 48 3.12 -2.36 -9.81
C GLY A 48 4.11 -2.95 -8.82
N MET A 49 3.57 -3.49 -7.72
CA MET A 49 4.37 -4.18 -6.71
C MET A 49 5.08 -5.38 -7.36
N PRO A 50 6.41 -5.55 -7.13
CA PRO A 50 7.10 -6.77 -7.54
C PRO A 50 6.42 -7.99 -6.93
N LYS A 51 6.18 -9.04 -7.70
CA LYS A 51 5.52 -10.25 -7.18
C LYS A 51 6.50 -11.06 -6.32
N PRO A 52 6.24 -11.26 -5.01
CA PRO A 52 7.16 -12.04 -4.18
C PRO A 52 7.00 -13.55 -4.45
N PRO A 53 8.09 -14.35 -4.38
CA PRO A 53 8.03 -15.81 -4.59
C PRO A 53 7.02 -16.51 -3.68
N TYR A 54 6.89 -16.05 -2.43
CA TYR A 54 6.00 -16.64 -1.43
C TYR A 54 4.79 -15.77 -1.09
N CYS A 55 4.51 -14.74 -1.89
CA CYS A 55 3.29 -13.96 -1.72
C CYS A 55 3.15 -13.27 -0.34
N VAL A 56 4.27 -12.93 0.30
CA VAL A 56 4.35 -12.21 1.58
C VAL A 56 4.89 -10.81 1.34
N GLY A 57 4.25 -9.82 1.96
CA GLY A 57 4.72 -8.44 1.99
C GLY A 57 4.97 -7.97 3.41
N LYS A 58 6.00 -7.16 3.59
CA LYS A 58 6.19 -6.34 4.80
C LYS A 58 6.12 -4.88 4.38
N GLY A 59 5.53 -4.02 5.20
CA GLY A 59 5.45 -2.63 4.83
C GLY A 59 4.99 -1.73 5.95
N TYR A 60 5.15 -0.44 5.72
CA TYR A 60 4.81 0.62 6.65
C TYR A 60 4.54 1.91 5.87
N TYR A 61 3.92 2.88 6.52
CA TYR A 61 3.80 4.23 5.99
C TYR A 61 4.93 5.11 6.55
N ASP A 62 5.66 5.79 5.67
CA ASP A 62 6.69 6.77 6.02
C ASP A 62 6.12 8.19 5.92
N PRO A 63 5.88 8.87 7.06
CA PRO A 63 5.34 10.23 7.06
C PRO A 63 6.33 11.28 6.60
N ALA A 64 7.65 11.07 6.73
CA ALA A 64 8.66 12.05 6.32
C ALA A 64 8.70 12.19 4.80
N HIS A 65 8.50 11.07 4.09
CA HIS A 65 8.46 11.04 2.63
C HIS A 65 7.04 11.04 2.05
N ASN A 66 6.02 10.85 2.91
CA ASN A 66 4.60 10.65 2.54
C ASN A 66 4.44 9.55 1.49
N VAL A 67 4.87 8.33 1.86
CA VAL A 67 4.78 7.14 1.01
C VAL A 67 4.44 5.89 1.82
N LEU A 68 3.66 4.99 1.22
CA LEU A 68 3.58 3.59 1.60
C LEU A 68 4.81 2.87 1.04
N VAL A 69 5.52 2.16 1.92
CA VAL A 69 6.68 1.34 1.58
C VAL A 69 6.30 -0.13 1.71
N VAL A 70 6.48 -0.90 0.64
CA VAL A 70 6.20 -2.34 0.61
C VAL A 70 7.45 -3.07 0.15
N GLN A 71 8.02 -3.90 1.02
CA GLN A 71 8.94 -4.94 0.63
C GLN A 71 8.14 -6.15 0.16
N SER A 72 8.33 -6.54 -1.10
CA SER A 72 7.98 -7.89 -1.53
C SER A 72 9.07 -8.84 -1.03
N ALA A 73 8.69 -9.78 -0.16
CA ALA A 73 9.64 -10.66 0.51
C ALA A 73 10.56 -11.37 -0.49
N TYR A 74 11.82 -11.58 -0.08
CA TYR A 74 12.87 -12.23 -0.87
C TYR A 74 13.27 -11.50 -2.16
N THR A 75 12.95 -10.20 -2.26
CA THR A 75 13.53 -9.31 -3.28
C THR A 75 14.36 -8.22 -2.61
N PRO A 76 15.44 -7.72 -3.24
CA PRO A 76 16.18 -6.55 -2.75
C PRO A 76 15.45 -5.23 -3.09
N ARG A 77 14.26 -5.29 -3.69
CA ARG A 77 13.54 -4.12 -4.19
C ARG A 77 12.41 -3.74 -3.24
N MET A 78 12.24 -2.44 -3.08
CA MET A 78 11.11 -1.84 -2.39
C MET A 78 10.16 -1.26 -3.44
N TRP A 79 8.86 -1.47 -3.23
CA TRP A 79 7.84 -0.71 -3.93
C TRP A 79 7.43 0.46 -3.04
N VAL A 80 7.45 1.66 -3.59
CA VAL A 80 7.10 2.89 -2.88
C VAL A 80 5.95 3.56 -3.61
N TYR A 81 4.96 3.99 -2.85
CA TYR A 81 3.74 4.54 -3.41
C TYR A 81 3.24 5.73 -2.61
N ARG A 82 2.93 6.83 -3.32
CA ARG A 82 2.35 8.04 -2.75
C ARG A 82 0.87 8.07 -3.08
N HIS A 83 -0.01 8.01 -2.08
CA HIS A 83 -1.46 7.96 -2.34
C HIS A 83 -2.03 9.31 -2.76
N LYS A 84 -1.68 10.36 -2.03
CA LYS A 84 -2.01 11.74 -2.35
C LYS A 84 -0.77 12.60 -2.15
N LYS A 85 -0.59 13.61 -3.02
CA LYS A 85 0.40 14.66 -2.78
C LYS A 85 -0.08 15.51 -1.61
N LEU A 86 0.87 15.98 -0.79
CA LEU A 86 0.59 17.07 0.12
C LEU A 86 0.25 18.31 -0.72
N ILE A 87 -0.83 18.98 -0.36
CA ILE A 87 -1.10 20.33 -0.85
C ILE A 87 -0.24 21.26 0.03
N PRO A 88 0.60 22.14 -0.55
CA PRO A 88 1.41 23.08 0.22
C PRO A 88 0.60 23.96 1.17
#